data_AF-A0A1S2WSE2-F1
#
_entry.id   AF-A0A1S2WSE2-F1
#
_cell.length_a   1.000
_cell.length_b   1.000
_cell.length_c   1.000
_cell.angle_alpha   90.00
_cell.angle_beta   90.00
_cell.angle_gamma   90.00
#
_symmetry.space_group_name_H-M   'P 1'
#
loop_
_entity.id
_entity.type
_entity.pdbx_description
1 polymer ?
#
loop_
_entity_poly.entity_id
_entity_poly.type
_entity_poly.pdbx_seq_one_letter_code
_entity_poly.pdbx_strand_id
1 'polypeptide(L)'
;MPHKYAKSKSWHVPKQQYKITNWSEYNQSLKNRGSIDIWLSKEAIAKWYEADQQNIGDGTPQQYTDFAIRICHETWISNRSATELI
;
A
#
# COMPACT_ATOMS: atom_id res chain seq x y z
N MET A 1 0.62 12.19 -19.83
CA MET A 1 1.24 11.23 -20.77
C MET A 1 1.63 11.95 -22.06
N PRO A 2 2.90 12.37 -22.22
CA PRO A 2 3.36 13.17 -23.37
C PRO A 2 3.12 12.49 -24.72
N HIS A 3 3.30 11.17 -24.79
CA HIS A 3 3.05 10.39 -26.02
C HIS A 3 1.56 10.24 -26.37
N LYS A 4 0.65 10.31 -25.39
CA LYS A 4 -0.79 10.10 -25.60
C LYS A 4 -1.46 11.25 -26.36
N TYR A 5 -0.92 12.47 -26.25
CA TYR A 5 -1.53 13.69 -26.82
C TYR A 5 -0.58 14.45 -27.77
N ALA A 6 0.54 13.85 -28.18
CA ALA A 6 1.56 14.52 -29.00
C ALA A 6 1.04 14.92 -30.39
N LYS A 7 0.17 14.11 -30.99
CA LYS A 7 -0.36 14.34 -32.35
C LYS A 7 -1.23 15.59 -32.47
N SER A 8 -2.08 15.88 -31.48
CA SER A 8 -2.96 17.06 -31.51
C SER A 8 -2.22 18.37 -31.27
N LYS A 9 -1.03 18.30 -30.64
CA LYS A 9 -0.17 19.45 -30.37
C LYS A 9 1.01 19.58 -31.33
N SER A 10 1.12 18.70 -32.34
CA SER A 10 2.24 18.65 -33.30
C SER A 10 3.62 18.55 -32.63
N TRP A 11 3.72 17.91 -31.47
CA TRP A 11 4.99 17.75 -30.76
C TRP A 11 5.74 16.53 -31.26
N HIS A 12 7.01 16.72 -31.61
CA HIS A 12 7.89 15.60 -31.92
C HIS A 12 8.44 15.00 -30.63
N VAL A 13 7.78 13.96 -30.13
CA VAL A 13 8.24 13.23 -28.93
C VAL A 13 9.16 12.09 -29.37
N PRO A 14 10.45 12.09 -29.01
CA PRO A 14 11.34 11.01 -29.38
C PRO A 14 10.88 9.69 -28.77
N LYS A 15 11.02 8.60 -29.53
CA LYS A 15 10.64 7.27 -29.07
C LYS A 15 11.54 6.85 -27.90
N GLN A 16 10.95 6.33 -26.83
CA GLN A 16 11.70 5.83 -25.69
C GLN A 16 12.65 4.71 -26.13
N GLN A 17 13.95 4.87 -25.86
CA GLN A 17 15.00 3.96 -26.31
C GLN A 17 15.24 2.78 -25.34
N TYR A 18 14.78 2.91 -24.10
CA TYR A 18 14.97 1.90 -23.06
C TYR A 18 13.64 1.26 -22.66
N LYS A 19 13.61 -0.06 -22.58
CA LYS A 19 12.50 -0.82 -22.01
C LYS A 19 12.91 -1.30 -20.63
N ILE A 20 12.13 -0.95 -19.61
CA ILE A 20 12.34 -1.45 -18.25
C ILE A 20 11.96 -2.94 -18.25
N THR A 21 12.94 -3.83 -18.19
CA THR A 21 12.75 -5.29 -18.18
C THR A 21 12.72 -5.88 -16.77
N ASN A 22 13.32 -5.17 -15.81
CA ASN A 22 13.45 -5.60 -14.42
C ASN A 22 12.29 -5.15 -13.51
N TRP A 23 11.16 -4.73 -14.08
CA TRP A 23 10.03 -4.22 -13.28
C TRP A 23 9.55 -5.22 -12.22
N SER A 24 9.52 -6.51 -12.57
CA SER A 24 9.12 -7.57 -11.64
C SER A 24 10.07 -7.66 -10.43
N GLU A 25 11.38 -7.62 -10.68
CA GLU A 25 12.41 -7.71 -9.66
C GLU A 25 12.43 -6.47 -8.76
N TYR A 26 12.29 -5.28 -9.37
CA TYR A 26 12.15 -4.02 -8.63
C TYR A 26 10.90 -4.01 -7.75
N ASN A 27 9.77 -4.46 -8.28
CA ASN A 27 8.53 -4.54 -7.51
C ASN A 27 8.64 -5.58 -6.37
N GLN A 28 9.33 -6.71 -6.60
CA GLN A 28 9.57 -7.71 -5.57
C GLN A 28 10.46 -7.16 -4.46
N SER A 29 11.52 -6.40 -4.78
CA SER A 29 12.36 -5.77 -3.76
C SER A 29 11.59 -4.73 -2.93
N LEU A 30 10.67 -3.98 -3.54
CA LEU A 30 9.76 -3.08 -2.82
C LEU A 30 8.81 -3.82 -1.88
N LYS A 31 8.22 -4.94 -2.34
CA LYS A 31 7.38 -5.79 -1.48
C LYS A 31 8.18 -6.34 -0.30
N ASN A 32 9.39 -6.82 -0.54
CA ASN A 32 10.27 -7.34 0.51
C ASN A 32 10.64 -6.26 1.53
N ARG A 33 10.86 -5.02 1.08
CA ARG A 33 11.21 -3.89 1.96
C ARG A 33 10.06 -3.46 2.89
N GLY A 34 8.82 -3.72 2.49
CA GLY A 34 7.61 -3.44 3.27
C GLY A 34 6.94 -4.68 3.85
N SER A 35 7.56 -5.86 3.74
CA SER A 35 6.99 -7.09 4.26
C SER A 35 7.16 -7.12 5.77
N ILE A 36 6.06 -7.27 6.49
CA ILE A 36 6.05 -7.40 7.95
C ILE A 36 5.23 -8.63 8.29
N ASP A 37 5.86 -9.58 8.97
CA ASP A 37 5.18 -10.74 9.53
C ASP A 37 4.77 -10.41 10.97
N ILE A 38 3.46 -10.29 11.20
CA ILE A 38 2.89 -10.01 12.53
C ILE A 38 2.18 -11.24 13.08
N TRP A 39 2.47 -11.56 14.34
CA TRP A 39 1.74 -12.58 15.08
C TRP A 39 0.62 -11.92 15.90
N LEU A 40 -0.63 -12.19 15.55
CA LEU A 40 -1.80 -11.65 16.23
C LEU A 40 -2.39 -12.67 17.21
N SER A 41 -2.80 -12.20 18.39
CA SER A 41 -3.53 -13.05 19.34
C SER A 41 -4.94 -13.35 18.82
N LYS A 42 -5.55 -14.44 19.29
CA LYS A 42 -6.93 -14.80 18.90
C LYS A 42 -7.94 -13.70 19.24
N GLU A 43 -7.73 -12.99 20.35
CA GLU A 43 -8.56 -11.85 20.74
C GLU A 43 -8.41 -10.65 19.80
N ALA A 44 -7.20 -10.42 19.29
CA ALA A 44 -6.95 -9.34 18.33
C ALA A 44 -7.64 -9.63 16.99
N ILE A 45 -7.60 -10.88 16.53
CA ILE A 45 -8.30 -11.32 15.31
C ILE A 45 -9.82 -11.17 15.48
N ALA A 46 -10.36 -11.53 16.65
CA ALA A 46 -11.79 -11.39 16.93
C ALA A 46 -12.27 -9.92 16.91
N LYS A 47 -11.39 -8.97 17.23
CA LYS A 47 -11.67 -7.53 17.22
C LYS A 47 -11.22 -6.86 15.92
N TRP A 48 -10.85 -7.60 14.88
CA TRP A 48 -10.18 -7.02 13.71
C TRP A 48 -11.14 -6.27 12.77
N TYR A 49 -12.32 -6.85 12.54
CA TYR A 49 -13.33 -6.33 11.64
C TYR A 49 -14.48 -5.70 12.43
N GLU A 50 -15.04 -4.61 11.90
CA GLU A 50 -16.24 -4.03 12.48
C GLU A 50 -17.41 -5.01 12.35
N ALA A 51 -18.13 -5.20 13.45
CA ALA A 51 -19.28 -6.10 13.51
C ALA A 51 -20.51 -5.48 12.81
N ASP A 52 -20.63 -4.16 12.88
CA ASP A 52 -21.72 -3.42 12.25
C ASP A 52 -21.24 -2.78 10.94
N GLN A 53 -21.45 -3.50 9.84
CA GLN A 53 -21.19 -3.00 8.50
C GLN A 53 -22.41 -2.25 7.91
N GLN A 54 -23.47 -2.00 8.70
CA GLN A 54 -24.59 -1.22 8.21
C GLN A 54 -24.15 0.22 8.01
N ASN A 55 -24.13 0.61 6.75
CA ASN A 55 -23.85 1.96 6.36
C ASN A 55 -25.11 2.82 6.50
N ILE A 56 -25.11 3.73 7.47
CA ILE A 56 -26.21 4.68 7.71
C ILE A 56 -26.04 5.96 6.85
N GLY A 57 -25.01 6.03 5.97
CA GLY A 57 -24.71 7.17 5.11
C GLY A 57 -24.32 6.81 3.67
N ASP A 58 -23.83 7.81 2.92
CA ASP A 58 -23.41 7.75 1.52
C ASP A 58 -21.93 7.34 1.33
N GLY A 59 -21.25 6.95 2.42
CA GLY A 59 -19.84 6.54 2.43
C GLY A 59 -19.62 5.06 2.09
N THR A 60 -18.40 4.56 2.31
CA THR A 60 -18.13 3.10 2.39
C THR A 60 -18.23 2.69 3.86
N PRO A 61 -18.88 1.56 4.20
CA PRO A 61 -18.95 1.10 5.59
C PRO A 61 -17.53 0.85 6.14
N GLN A 62 -17.35 1.16 7.41
CA GLN A 62 -16.07 0.91 8.08
C GLN A 62 -15.82 -0.60 8.13
N GLN A 63 -14.72 -1.05 7.52
CA GLN A 63 -14.37 -2.47 7.46
C GLN A 63 -13.54 -2.93 8.65
N TYR A 64 -12.67 -2.06 9.15
CA TYR A 64 -11.69 -2.38 10.19
C TYR A 64 -11.95 -1.56 11.45
N THR A 65 -11.75 -2.19 12.60
CA THR A 65 -11.92 -1.49 13.88
C THR A 65 -10.79 -0.51 14.14
N ASP A 66 -11.06 0.48 15.00
CA ASP A 66 -10.03 1.40 15.50
C ASP A 66 -8.86 0.65 16.15
N PHE A 67 -9.14 -0.50 16.77
CA PHE A 67 -8.14 -1.38 17.35
C PHE A 67 -7.20 -1.98 16.28
N ALA A 68 -7.75 -2.49 15.17
CA ALA A 68 -6.97 -3.01 14.06
C ALA A 68 -6.09 -1.91 13.43
N ILE A 69 -6.65 -0.72 13.22
CA ILE A 69 -5.93 0.43 12.66
C ILE A 69 -4.76 0.85 13.57
N ARG A 70 -5.00 0.92 14.89
CA ARG A 70 -3.97 1.25 15.88
C ARG A 70 -2.83 0.23 15.90
N ILE A 71 -3.13 -1.06 15.90
CA ILE A 71 -2.10 -2.11 15.86
C ILE A 71 -1.23 -2.00 14.61
N CYS A 72 -1.83 -1.80 13.43
CA CYS A 72 -1.06 -1.61 12.20
C CYS A 72 -0.13 -0.40 12.27
N HIS A 73 -0.59 0.70 12.88
CA HIS A 73 0.22 1.90 13.06
C HIS A 73 1.39 1.69 14.04
N GLU A 74 1.13 1.07 15.20
CA GLU A 74 2.14 0.81 16.23
C GLU A 74 3.21 -0.19 15.78
N THR A 75 2.80 -1.28 15.13
CA THR A 75 3.73 -2.28 14.59
C THR A 75 4.64 -1.69 13.51
N TRP A 76 4.10 -0.79 12.67
CA TRP A 76 4.88 -0.10 11.66
C TRP A 76 5.93 0.85 12.27
N ILE A 77 5.56 1.62 13.30
CA ILE A 77 6.50 2.50 14.02
C ILE A 77 7.63 1.68 14.65
N SER A 78 7.29 0.56 15.30
CA SER A 78 8.29 -0.29 15.95
C SER A 78 9.27 -0.92 14.95
N ASN A 79 8.82 -1.26 13.74
CA ASN A 79 9.72 -1.76 12.70
C ASN A 79 10.65 -0.66 12.16
N ARG A 80 10.12 0.55 11.99
CA ARG A 80 10.91 1.69 11.49
C ARG A 80 12.05 2.08 12.44
N SER A 81 11.80 2.11 13.75
CA SER A 81 12.85 2.41 14.73
C SER A 81 13.92 1.31 14.83
N ALA A 82 13.56 0.05 14.56
CA ALA A 82 14.52 -1.06 14.49
C ALA A 82 15.46 -0.96 13.27
N THR A 83 14.98 -0.41 12.15
CA THR A 83 15.80 -0.19 10.94
C THR A 83 16.76 1.02 11.02
N GLU A 84 16.62 1.88 12.03
CA GLU A 84 17.50 3.05 12.24
C GLU A 84 18.66 2.76 13.22
N LEU A 85 18.72 1.55 13.79
CA LEU A 85 19.77 1.10 14.73
C LEU A 85 20.80 0.14 14.09
N ILE A 86 20.89 0.10 12.75
CA ILE A 86 21.89 -0.66 11.98
C ILE A 86 22.67 0.29 11.06
#